data_AF-A0AB38FS23-F1
#
_entry.id   AF-A0AB38FS23-F1
#
_cell.length_a   1.000
_cell.length_b   1.000
_cell.length_c   1.000
_cell.angle_alpha   90.00
_cell.angle_beta   90.00
_cell.angle_gamma   90.00
#
_symmetry.space_group_name_H-M   'P 1'
#
loop_
_entity.id
_entity.type
_entity.pdbx_description
1 polymer ?
#
loop_
_entity_poly.entity_id
_entity_poly.type
_entity_poly.pdbx_seq_one_letter_code
_entity_poly.pdbx_strand_id
1 'polypeptide(L)'
;MGSLNWTGRRRLPLIRQTESAECGLACLAMMASWHGLQTDLPTLRERFSISTQGMTLQRLIECAAGIRLSSRAVRLEPEDLKSLSLPRILHWNMNHFVVLHKVRGSRLVIHDPDKGKVTISLPDAGKHFTGVALELMPASDFTVRDERKKIRLRQLTGKTPGLLIAHRPETIASADRVLYLADGYFTELKHQRTVNDDNLVCNLTDE
;
A
#
# COMPACT_ATOMS: atom_id res chain seq x y z
N MET A 1 -1.76 6.38 26.98
CA MET A 1 -3.16 5.97 26.81
C MET A 1 -3.58 6.27 25.38
N GLY A 2 -3.58 5.25 24.53
CA GLY A 2 -3.86 5.40 23.10
C GLY A 2 -5.35 5.59 22.85
N SER A 3 -5.70 6.70 22.20
CA SER A 3 -7.01 7.04 21.67
C SER A 3 -7.63 5.86 20.90
N LEU A 4 -8.63 5.21 21.49
CA LEU A 4 -9.52 4.27 20.80
C LEU A 4 -10.42 5.08 19.87
N ASN A 5 -10.14 5.01 18.57
CA ASN A 5 -11.05 5.50 17.53
C ASN A 5 -12.35 4.67 17.59
N TRP A 6 -13.33 5.12 18.37
CA TRP A 6 -14.56 4.38 18.66
C TRP A 6 -15.61 4.49 17.54
N THR A 7 -15.36 5.29 16.50
CA THR A 7 -16.29 5.46 15.36
C THR A 7 -15.57 5.24 14.03
N GLY A 8 -15.53 4.02 13.53
CA GLY A 8 -14.96 3.78 12.20
C GLY A 8 -15.11 2.33 11.77
N ARG A 9 -16.10 2.04 10.90
CA ARG A 9 -16.22 0.73 10.25
C ARG A 9 -14.84 0.28 9.78
N ARG A 10 -14.38 -0.87 10.26
CA ARG A 10 -13.19 -1.54 9.70
C ARG A 10 -13.40 -1.65 8.19
N ARG A 11 -12.45 -1.12 7.41
CA ARG A 11 -12.45 -1.21 5.95
C ARG A 11 -11.33 -2.15 5.55
N LEU A 12 -11.66 -3.13 4.74
CA LEU A 12 -10.66 -3.99 4.12
C LEU A 12 -10.07 -3.19 2.96
N PRO A 13 -8.79 -2.80 2.99
CA PRO A 13 -8.18 -2.17 1.83
C PRO A 13 -8.08 -3.19 0.69
N LEU A 14 -8.05 -2.70 -0.54
CA LEU A 14 -7.62 -3.49 -1.68
C LEU A 14 -6.14 -3.18 -1.92
N ILE A 15 -5.30 -4.20 -1.83
CA ILE A 15 -3.87 -4.09 -2.08
C ILE A 15 -3.56 -4.97 -3.29
N ARG A 16 -3.02 -4.36 -4.35
CA ARG A 16 -2.69 -5.07 -5.59
C ARG A 16 -1.29 -5.66 -5.51
N GLN A 17 -1.13 -6.85 -6.08
CA GLN A 17 0.19 -7.46 -6.24
C GLN A 17 1.00 -6.69 -7.29
N THR A 18 2.32 -6.62 -7.12
CA THR A 18 3.21 -6.05 -8.15
C THR A 18 3.78 -7.15 -9.03
N GLU A 19 3.99 -8.34 -8.45
CA GLU A 19 4.45 -9.53 -9.14
C GLU A 19 3.44 -10.68 -8.96
N SER A 20 3.43 -11.63 -9.91
CA SER A 20 2.48 -12.75 -9.91
C SER A 20 2.60 -13.67 -8.69
N ALA A 21 3.79 -13.77 -8.10
CA ALA A 21 4.10 -14.64 -6.97
C ALA A 21 3.56 -14.12 -5.61
N GLU A 22 2.97 -12.93 -5.57
CA GLU A 22 2.76 -12.19 -4.31
C GLU A 22 1.32 -12.15 -3.83
N CYS A 23 0.41 -12.84 -4.51
CA CYS A 23 -1.00 -12.85 -4.16
C CYS A 23 -1.24 -13.18 -2.68
N GLY A 24 -0.49 -14.15 -2.13
CA GLY A 24 -0.55 -14.51 -0.72
C GLY A 24 -0.10 -13.38 0.22
N LEU A 25 0.99 -12.69 -0.11
CA LEU A 25 1.51 -11.58 0.69
C LEU A 25 0.57 -10.35 0.63
N ALA A 26 -0.01 -10.08 -0.53
CA ALA A 26 -1.03 -9.05 -0.70
C ALA A 26 -2.30 -9.36 0.12
N CYS A 27 -2.76 -10.61 0.10
CA CYS A 27 -3.87 -11.07 0.95
C CYS A 27 -3.56 -10.90 2.43
N LEU A 28 -2.34 -11.25 2.85
CA LEU A 28 -1.88 -11.06 4.22
C LEU A 28 -1.87 -9.57 4.62
N ALA A 29 -1.37 -8.69 3.75
CA ALA A 29 -1.36 -7.25 3.98
C ALA A 29 -2.78 -6.68 4.15
N MET A 30 -3.73 -7.13 3.34
CA MET A 30 -5.14 -6.73 3.43
C MET A 30 -5.75 -7.15 4.77
N MET A 31 -5.52 -8.40 5.18
CA MET A 31 -6.01 -8.94 6.46
C MET A 31 -5.34 -8.28 7.66
N ALA A 32 -4.02 -8.06 7.63
CA ALA A 32 -3.30 -7.31 8.64
C ALA A 32 -3.89 -5.90 8.84
N SER A 33 -4.13 -5.20 7.73
CA SER A 33 -4.74 -3.87 7.74
C SER A 33 -6.16 -3.87 8.31
N TRP A 34 -6.95 -4.93 8.03
CA TRP A 34 -8.27 -5.11 8.62
C TRP A 34 -8.24 -5.22 10.15
N HIS A 35 -7.21 -5.87 10.69
CA HIS A 35 -7.01 -6.02 12.13
C HIS A 35 -6.33 -4.80 12.78
N GLY A 36 -5.91 -3.81 12.00
CA GLY A 36 -5.33 -2.56 12.48
C GLY A 36 -3.81 -2.47 12.34
N LEU A 37 -3.14 -3.48 11.78
CA LEU A 37 -1.74 -3.38 11.37
C LEU A 37 -1.67 -2.75 9.97
N GLN A 38 -1.44 -1.45 9.90
CA GLN A 38 -1.27 -0.77 8.63
C GLN A 38 0.10 -1.14 8.05
N THR A 39 0.10 -1.92 6.96
CA THR A 39 1.30 -2.41 6.29
C THR A 39 1.08 -2.38 4.77
N ASP A 40 2.14 -2.63 4.00
CA ASP A 40 2.13 -2.65 2.54
C ASP A 40 3.05 -3.75 1.99
N LEU A 41 2.97 -4.03 0.69
CA LEU A 41 3.80 -5.07 0.07
C LEU A 41 5.30 -4.83 0.26
N PRO A 42 5.86 -3.61 0.02
CA PRO A 42 7.27 -3.35 0.25
C PRO A 42 7.72 -3.69 1.68
N THR A 43 6.95 -3.26 2.68
CA THR A 43 7.24 -3.55 4.09
C THR A 43 7.24 -5.06 4.37
N LEU A 44 6.28 -5.79 3.81
CA LEU A 44 6.22 -7.24 4.00
C LEU A 44 7.30 -7.99 3.22
N ARG A 45 7.72 -7.52 2.04
CA ARG A 45 8.83 -8.10 1.26
C ARG A 45 10.16 -8.03 1.99
N GLU A 46 10.42 -6.92 2.69
CA GLU A 46 11.64 -6.78 3.50
C GLU A 46 11.68 -7.79 4.66
N ARG A 47 10.51 -8.22 5.14
CA ARG A 47 10.38 -9.14 6.27
C ARG A 47 10.32 -10.60 5.85
N PHE A 48 9.75 -10.88 4.68
CA PHE A 48 9.45 -12.23 4.22
C PHE A 48 9.93 -12.43 2.78
N SER A 49 10.86 -13.36 2.60
CA SER A 49 11.28 -13.79 1.28
C SER A 49 10.17 -14.61 0.61
N ILE A 50 9.78 -14.19 -0.60
CA ILE A 50 8.79 -14.86 -1.44
C ILE A 50 9.54 -15.71 -2.48
N SER A 51 9.03 -16.90 -2.77
CA SER A 51 9.55 -17.74 -3.86
C SER A 51 9.05 -17.21 -5.21
N THR A 52 9.85 -17.35 -6.27
CA THR A 52 9.43 -17.04 -7.64
C THR A 52 8.26 -17.91 -8.10
N GLN A 53 8.05 -19.07 -7.48
CA GLN A 53 6.93 -19.98 -7.75
C GLN A 53 5.63 -19.60 -7.02
N GLY A 54 5.64 -18.48 -6.27
CA GLY A 54 4.51 -18.06 -5.46
C GLY A 54 4.62 -18.46 -3.99
N MET A 55 3.51 -18.34 -3.27
CA MET A 55 3.42 -18.60 -1.84
C MET A 55 2.55 -19.82 -1.59
N THR A 56 3.00 -20.77 -0.77
CA THR A 56 2.16 -21.90 -0.33
C THR A 56 1.29 -21.49 0.86
N LEU A 57 0.22 -22.24 1.14
CA LEU A 57 -0.62 -22.02 2.33
C LEU A 57 0.21 -22.08 3.63
N GLN A 58 1.16 -23.01 3.71
CA GLN A 58 2.05 -23.14 4.86
C GLN A 58 2.92 -21.88 5.04
N ARG A 59 3.54 -21.37 3.95
CA ARG A 59 4.33 -20.14 4.01
C ARG A 59 3.48 -18.93 4.38
N LEU A 60 2.23 -18.87 3.91
CA LEU A 60 1.28 -17.83 4.30
C LEU A 60 0.98 -17.86 5.80
N ILE A 61 0.78 -19.05 6.38
CA ILE A 61 0.60 -19.26 7.83
C ILE A 61 1.84 -18.81 8.61
N GLU A 62 3.03 -19.20 8.17
CA GLU A 62 4.30 -18.80 8.79
C GLU A 62 4.49 -17.27 8.77
N CYS A 63 4.18 -16.62 7.64
CA CYS A 63 4.24 -15.16 7.53
C CYS A 63 3.20 -14.47 8.42
N ALA A 64 1.99 -15.02 8.51
CA ALA A 64 0.94 -14.51 9.41
C ALA A 64 1.38 -14.56 10.87
N ALA A 65 1.96 -15.68 11.31
CA ALA A 65 2.53 -15.81 12.64
C ALA A 65 3.65 -14.78 12.88
N GLY A 66 4.51 -14.55 11.88
CA GLY A 66 5.57 -13.54 11.93
C GLY A 66 5.05 -12.11 12.16
N ILE A 67 3.79 -11.81 11.80
CA ILE A 67 3.16 -10.51 12.07
C ILE A 67 2.18 -10.54 13.26
N ARG A 68 2.24 -11.60 14.09
CA ARG A 68 1.39 -11.83 15.27
C ARG A 68 -0.10 -12.01 14.93
N LEU A 69 -0.39 -12.56 13.77
CA LEU A 69 -1.72 -13.09 13.44
C LEU A 69 -1.71 -14.60 13.62
N SER A 70 -2.61 -15.12 14.45
CA SER A 70 -2.90 -16.54 14.49
C SER A 70 -3.73 -16.93 13.27
N SER A 71 -3.53 -18.15 12.80
CA SER A 71 -4.17 -18.63 11.59
C SER A 71 -4.87 -19.97 11.82
N ARG A 72 -6.07 -20.14 11.25
CA ARG A 72 -6.80 -21.41 11.25
C ARG A 72 -7.26 -21.75 9.85
N ALA A 73 -6.71 -22.83 9.29
CA ALA A 73 -7.16 -23.35 8.01
C ALA A 73 -8.45 -24.16 8.24
N VAL A 74 -9.46 -23.95 7.39
CA VAL A 74 -10.72 -24.67 7.41
C VAL A 74 -11.01 -25.22 6.02
N ARG A 75 -11.54 -26.44 5.98
CA ARG A 75 -12.03 -27.07 4.76
C ARG A 75 -13.55 -27.03 4.76
N LEU A 76 -14.15 -26.57 3.67
CA LEU A 76 -15.59 -26.42 3.54
C LEU A 76 -16.02 -26.50 2.07
N GLU A 77 -17.30 -26.78 1.86
CA GLU A 77 -17.90 -26.73 0.53
C GLU A 77 -18.23 -25.29 0.13
N PRO A 78 -18.34 -24.98 -1.17
CA PRO A 78 -18.67 -23.63 -1.65
C PRO A 78 -19.94 -23.05 -1.02
N GLU A 79 -20.95 -23.89 -0.76
CA GLU A 79 -22.24 -23.50 -0.20
C GLU A 79 -22.13 -22.91 1.21
N ASP A 80 -21.08 -23.30 1.95
CA ASP A 80 -20.82 -22.87 3.32
C ASP A 80 -20.07 -21.53 3.40
N LEU A 81 -19.59 -20.99 2.27
CA LEU A 81 -18.90 -19.69 2.22
C LEU A 81 -19.75 -18.54 2.79
N LYS A 82 -21.08 -18.67 2.71
CA LYS A 82 -22.04 -17.70 3.26
C LYS A 82 -22.09 -17.68 4.79
N SER A 83 -21.65 -18.75 5.44
CA SER A 83 -21.71 -18.94 6.90
C SER A 83 -20.40 -18.57 7.60
N LEU A 84 -19.35 -18.23 6.84
CA LEU A 84 -18.04 -17.89 7.40
C LEU A 84 -18.00 -16.49 8.01
N SER A 85 -17.23 -16.31 9.08
CA SER A 85 -16.93 -14.98 9.61
C SER A 85 -16.05 -14.21 8.63
N LEU A 86 -16.40 -12.99 8.26
CA LEU A 86 -15.65 -12.21 7.26
C LEU A 86 -14.72 -11.18 7.90
N PRO A 87 -13.61 -10.80 7.24
CA PRO A 87 -13.07 -11.34 5.98
C PRO A 87 -12.25 -12.63 6.16
N ARG A 88 -12.00 -13.36 5.07
CA ARG A 88 -11.25 -14.64 5.02
C ARG A 88 -10.35 -14.68 3.80
N ILE A 89 -9.21 -15.36 3.87
CA ILE A 89 -8.43 -15.68 2.66
C ILE A 89 -8.99 -16.99 2.10
N LEU A 90 -9.21 -17.05 0.78
CA LEU A 90 -9.62 -18.25 0.06
C LEU A 90 -8.48 -18.71 -0.84
N HIS A 91 -8.26 -20.02 -0.89
CA HIS A 91 -7.44 -20.62 -1.93
C HIS A 91 -8.27 -20.79 -3.21
N TRP A 92 -7.69 -20.36 -4.34
CA TRP A 92 -8.41 -20.09 -5.58
C TRP A 92 -7.63 -20.66 -6.77
N ASN A 93 -8.32 -21.35 -7.70
CA ASN A 93 -7.74 -21.92 -8.92
C ASN A 93 -6.48 -22.78 -8.72
N MET A 94 -6.30 -23.37 -7.53
CA MET A 94 -5.13 -24.19 -7.14
C MET A 94 -3.78 -23.48 -7.09
N ASN A 95 -3.70 -22.20 -7.44
CA ASN A 95 -2.43 -21.46 -7.51
C ASN A 95 -2.54 -19.98 -7.11
N HIS A 96 -3.68 -19.54 -6.58
CA HIS A 96 -3.95 -18.15 -6.25
C HIS A 96 -4.60 -17.99 -4.87
N PHE A 97 -4.45 -16.80 -4.29
CA PHE A 97 -5.11 -16.42 -3.06
C PHE A 97 -5.91 -15.15 -3.26
N VAL A 98 -7.12 -15.13 -2.70
CA VAL A 98 -8.03 -13.98 -2.73
C VAL A 98 -8.65 -13.75 -1.36
N VAL A 99 -9.14 -12.54 -1.07
CA VAL A 99 -9.81 -12.24 0.20
C VAL A 99 -11.32 -12.12 -0.01
N LEU A 100 -12.10 -12.99 0.64
CA LEU A 100 -13.54 -12.85 0.73
C LEU A 100 -13.89 -11.69 1.67
N HIS A 101 -14.40 -10.60 1.10
CA HIS A 101 -14.73 -9.39 1.85
C HIS A 101 -16.15 -9.42 2.41
N LYS A 102 -17.14 -9.73 1.56
CA LYS A 102 -18.57 -9.68 1.89
C LYS A 102 -19.35 -10.75 1.14
N VAL A 103 -20.40 -11.27 1.75
CA VAL A 103 -21.43 -12.09 1.09
C VAL A 103 -22.73 -11.29 1.07
N ARG A 104 -23.39 -11.24 -0.08
CA ARG A 104 -24.67 -10.54 -0.30
C ARG A 104 -25.63 -11.45 -1.05
N GLY A 105 -26.51 -12.13 -0.31
CA GLY A 105 -27.38 -13.17 -0.90
C GLY A 105 -26.53 -14.23 -1.59
N SER A 106 -26.71 -14.39 -2.89
CA SER A 106 -25.96 -15.34 -3.74
C SER A 106 -24.70 -14.76 -4.39
N ARG A 107 -24.26 -13.56 -4.00
CA ARG A 107 -23.06 -12.90 -4.56
C ARG A 107 -21.95 -12.75 -3.53
N LEU A 108 -20.73 -13.09 -3.92
CA LEU A 108 -19.51 -12.89 -3.14
C LEU A 108 -18.79 -11.64 -3.64
N VAL A 109 -18.34 -10.80 -2.71
CA VAL A 109 -17.43 -9.68 -2.98
C VAL A 109 -16.04 -10.11 -2.56
N ILE A 110 -15.15 -10.23 -3.52
CA ILE A 110 -13.78 -10.72 -3.37
C ILE A 110 -12.82 -9.57 -3.66
N HIS A 111 -11.78 -9.44 -2.84
CA HIS A 111 -10.62 -8.62 -3.15
C HIS A 111 -9.55 -9.55 -3.70
N ASP A 112 -9.35 -9.48 -5.01
CA ASP A 112 -8.35 -10.21 -5.76
C ASP A 112 -7.10 -9.31 -5.91
N PRO A 113 -5.92 -9.72 -5.43
CA PRO A 113 -4.69 -8.95 -5.61
C PRO A 113 -4.35 -8.63 -7.08
N ASP A 114 -4.74 -9.52 -8.00
CA ASP A 114 -4.49 -9.38 -9.43
C ASP A 114 -5.59 -8.54 -10.08
N LYS A 115 -6.86 -8.91 -9.89
CA LYS A 115 -8.01 -8.33 -10.60
C LYS A 115 -8.67 -7.14 -9.89
N GLY A 116 -8.31 -6.88 -8.64
CA GLY A 116 -8.94 -5.87 -7.82
C GLY A 116 -10.23 -6.35 -7.15
N LYS A 117 -11.21 -5.46 -7.00
CA LYS A 117 -12.49 -5.81 -6.35
C LYS A 117 -13.41 -6.51 -7.35
N VAL A 118 -13.68 -7.79 -7.13
CA VAL A 118 -14.51 -8.63 -7.99
C VAL A 118 -15.82 -8.99 -7.27
N THR A 119 -16.93 -9.02 -8.00
CA THR A 119 -18.20 -9.55 -7.48
C THR A 119 -18.66 -10.72 -8.35
N ILE A 120 -18.72 -11.91 -7.76
CA ILE A 120 -19.00 -13.17 -8.46
C ILE A 120 -20.22 -13.87 -7.83
N SER A 121 -20.93 -14.68 -8.61
CA SER A 121 -22.03 -15.51 -8.09
C SER A 121 -21.45 -16.66 -7.24
N LEU A 122 -22.22 -17.19 -6.29
CA LEU A 122 -21.81 -18.35 -5.49
C LEU A 122 -21.54 -19.59 -6.38
N PRO A 123 -22.39 -19.93 -7.38
CA PRO A 123 -22.09 -21.04 -8.29
C PRO A 123 -20.79 -20.86 -9.09
N ASP A 124 -20.51 -19.64 -9.56
CA ASP A 124 -19.27 -19.39 -10.30
C ASP A 124 -18.05 -19.39 -9.38
N ALA A 125 -18.19 -18.90 -8.14
CA ALA A 125 -17.14 -19.00 -7.13
C ALA A 125 -16.78 -20.45 -6.81
N GLY A 126 -17.76 -21.35 -6.75
CA GLY A 126 -17.54 -22.78 -6.50
C GLY A 126 -16.66 -23.46 -7.56
N LYS A 127 -16.63 -22.96 -8.80
CA LYS A 127 -15.75 -23.47 -9.86
C LYS A 127 -14.27 -23.15 -9.63
N HIS A 128 -13.99 -22.12 -8.84
CA HIS A 128 -12.65 -21.61 -8.59
C HIS A 128 -12.15 -21.92 -7.17
N PHE A 129 -13.06 -21.96 -6.21
CA PHE A 129 -12.75 -22.22 -4.81
C PHE A 129 -12.29 -23.67 -4.64
N THR A 130 -11.14 -23.87 -4.01
CA THR A 130 -10.56 -25.22 -3.87
C THR A 130 -11.03 -25.96 -2.63
N GLY A 131 -12.02 -25.41 -1.91
CA GLY A 131 -12.48 -25.96 -0.62
C GLY A 131 -11.66 -25.53 0.60
N VAL A 132 -10.62 -24.70 0.44
CA VAL A 132 -9.73 -24.29 1.54
C VAL A 132 -9.83 -22.79 1.80
N ALA A 133 -10.19 -22.43 3.03
CA ALA A 133 -10.16 -21.05 3.51
C ALA A 133 -9.25 -20.90 4.73
N LEU A 134 -8.64 -19.73 4.87
CA LEU A 134 -7.76 -19.38 5.97
C LEU A 134 -8.36 -18.23 6.77
N GLU A 135 -8.58 -18.51 8.05
CA GLU A 135 -8.93 -17.53 9.07
C GLU A 135 -7.67 -16.89 9.61
N LEU A 136 -7.68 -15.57 9.76
CA LEU A 136 -6.65 -14.84 10.48
C LEU A 136 -7.28 -14.09 11.65
N MET A 137 -6.64 -14.18 12.81
CA MET A 137 -7.08 -13.54 14.04
C MET A 137 -5.88 -12.87 14.73
N PRO A 138 -6.06 -11.73 15.41
CA PRO A 138 -5.01 -11.18 16.26
C PRO A 138 -4.61 -12.19 17.33
N ALA A 139 -3.31 -12.48 17.45
CA ALA A 139 -2.78 -13.23 18.59
C ALA A 139 -2.86 -12.37 19.88
N SER A 140 -2.61 -12.99 21.03
CA SER A 140 -2.67 -12.31 22.34
C SER A 140 -1.70 -11.13 22.46
N ASP A 141 -0.59 -11.16 21.71
CA ASP A 141 0.45 -10.15 21.66
C ASP A 141 0.37 -9.25 20.42
N PHE A 142 -0.73 -9.31 19.65
CA PHE A 142 -0.93 -8.46 18.49
C PHE A 142 -1.17 -7.01 18.90
N THR A 143 -0.46 -6.08 18.24
CA THR A 143 -0.58 -4.64 18.47
C THR A 143 -0.96 -3.90 17.19
N VAL A 144 -1.94 -2.99 17.32
CA VAL A 144 -2.32 -2.03 16.27
C VAL A 144 -1.19 -1.01 16.11
N ARG A 145 -0.67 -0.89 14.89
CA ARG A 145 0.45 0.01 14.55
C ARG A 145 0.49 0.27 13.04
N ASP A 146 1.27 1.27 12.63
CA ASP A 146 1.54 1.58 11.23
C ASP A 146 3.03 1.33 10.92
N GLU A 147 3.31 0.32 10.10
CA GLU A 147 4.65 -0.07 9.68
C GLU A 147 5.00 0.48 8.29
N ARG A 148 4.07 1.13 7.60
CA ARG A 148 4.29 1.62 6.23
C ARG A 148 5.37 2.68 6.24
N LYS A 149 6.38 2.51 5.39
CA LYS A 149 7.44 3.51 5.20
C LYS A 149 6.89 4.69 4.41
N LYS A 150 6.69 5.83 5.08
CA LYS A 150 6.32 7.08 4.41
C LYS A 150 7.56 7.65 3.72
N ILE A 151 7.62 7.53 2.40
CA ILE A 151 8.65 8.21 1.61
C ILE A 151 8.33 9.71 1.62
N ARG A 152 9.22 10.51 2.19
CA ARG A 152 9.12 11.97 2.11
C ARG A 152 9.44 12.39 0.67
N LEU A 153 8.72 13.35 0.11
CA LEU A 153 8.96 13.83 -1.26
C LEU A 153 10.43 14.24 -1.49
N ARG A 154 11.06 14.83 -0.46
CA ARG A 154 12.49 15.18 -0.44
C ARG A 154 13.44 13.98 -0.66
N GLN A 155 13.00 12.75 -0.37
CA GLN A 155 13.77 11.52 -0.61
C GLN A 155 13.66 11.03 -2.06
N LEU A 156 12.60 11.43 -2.78
CA LEU A 156 12.41 11.09 -4.20
C LEU A 156 13.06 12.11 -5.12
N THR A 157 13.12 13.39 -4.71
CA THR A 157 13.73 14.47 -5.49
C THR A 157 15.23 14.63 -5.25
N GLY A 158 15.83 13.82 -4.37
CA GLY A 158 17.22 14.00 -3.92
C GLY A 158 17.47 15.38 -3.30
N LYS A 159 18.72 15.85 -3.36
CA LYS A 159 19.10 17.24 -2.99
C LYS A 159 18.61 18.30 -3.97
N THR A 160 17.82 17.92 -4.99
CA THR A 160 17.34 18.88 -5.99
C THR A 160 16.28 19.76 -5.31
N PRO A 161 16.53 21.08 -5.19
CA PRO A 161 15.52 22.00 -4.69
C PRO A 161 14.28 21.86 -5.57
N GLY A 162 13.10 21.83 -4.96
CA GLY A 162 11.85 21.79 -5.72
C GLY A 162 11.83 22.94 -6.73
N LEU A 163 11.48 22.63 -7.98
CA LEU A 163 11.26 23.66 -9.00
C LEU A 163 10.05 24.48 -8.56
N LEU A 164 10.31 25.66 -8.01
CA LEU A 164 9.30 26.64 -7.64
C LEU A 164 9.30 27.72 -8.73
N ILE A 165 8.16 27.88 -9.39
CA ILE A 165 7.93 29.04 -10.26
C ILE A 165 7.71 30.23 -9.33
N ALA A 166 8.72 31.09 -9.22
CA ALA A 166 8.67 32.29 -8.40
C ALA A 166 8.53 33.53 -9.30
N HIS A 167 7.59 34.40 -8.96
CA HIS A 167 7.40 35.70 -9.63
C HIS A 167 7.78 36.89 -8.74
N ARG A 168 8.13 36.63 -7.48
CA ARG A 168 8.49 37.65 -6.51
C ARG A 168 10.02 37.79 -6.43
N PRO A 169 10.59 39.00 -6.58
CA PRO A 169 12.03 39.22 -6.54
C PRO A 169 12.70 38.66 -5.28
N GLU A 170 12.05 38.78 -4.12
CA GLU A 170 12.61 38.33 -2.84
C GLU A 170 12.74 36.80 -2.77
N THR A 171 11.81 36.08 -3.41
CA THR A 171 11.85 34.61 -3.48
C THR A 171 12.91 34.15 -4.47
N ILE A 172 13.06 34.85 -5.60
CA ILE A 172 14.10 34.58 -6.61
C ILE A 172 15.50 34.80 -6.01
N ALA A 173 15.69 35.88 -5.25
CA ALA A 173 16.97 36.20 -4.61
C ALA A 173 17.40 35.17 -3.54
N SER A 174 16.44 34.50 -2.90
CA SER A 174 16.72 33.44 -1.91
C SER A 174 17.12 32.08 -2.51
N ALA A 175 16.93 31.90 -3.81
CA ALA A 175 17.16 30.62 -4.49
C ALA A 175 18.66 30.29 -4.61
N ASP A 176 19.01 29.01 -4.53
CA ASP A 176 20.38 28.55 -4.77
C ASP A 176 20.76 28.60 -6.27
N ARG A 177 19.78 28.47 -7.16
CA ARG A 177 19.92 28.56 -8.63
C ARG A 177 18.65 29.14 -9.22
N VAL A 178 18.79 30.00 -10.23
CA VAL A 178 17.66 30.60 -10.95
C VAL A 178 17.74 30.19 -12.41
N LEU A 179 16.72 29.49 -12.90
CA LEU A 179 16.59 29.10 -14.31
C LEU A 179 15.51 29.98 -14.96
N TYR A 180 15.86 30.70 -16.01
CA TYR A 180 14.96 31.55 -16.79
C TYR A 180 14.54 30.81 -18.07
N LEU A 181 13.25 30.86 -18.41
CA LEU A 181 12.70 30.26 -19.63
C LEU A 181 12.25 31.38 -20.55
N ALA A 182 12.94 31.54 -21.69
CA ALA A 182 12.55 32.47 -22.75
C ALA A 182 12.77 31.82 -24.11
N ASP A 183 11.90 32.15 -25.08
CA ASP A 183 11.96 31.67 -26.46
C ASP A 183 12.08 30.14 -26.61
N GLY A 184 11.55 29.40 -25.64
CA GLY A 184 11.57 27.92 -25.63
C GLY A 184 12.86 27.29 -25.07
N TYR A 185 13.81 28.09 -24.58
CA TYR A 185 15.08 27.61 -24.02
C TYR A 185 15.22 28.00 -22.55
N PHE A 186 15.84 27.11 -21.76
CA PHE A 186 16.21 27.39 -20.38
C PHE A 186 17.65 27.91 -20.31
N THR A 187 17.84 29.06 -19.67
CA THR A 187 19.14 29.65 -19.36
C THR A 187 19.30 29.77 -17.85
N GLU A 188 20.45 29.34 -17.34
CA GLU A 188 20.78 29.55 -15.93
C GLU A 188 21.29 30.98 -15.72
N LEU A 189 20.61 31.74 -14.87
CA LEU A 189 21.06 33.05 -14.46
C LEU A 189 22.13 32.90 -13.38
N LYS A 190 23.34 33.39 -13.64
CA LYS A 190 24.40 33.49 -12.65
C LYS A 190 24.07 34.63 -11.69
N HIS A 191 23.47 34.32 -10.55
CA HIS A 191 23.19 35.31 -9.51
C HIS A 191 24.26 35.23 -8.40
N GLN A 192 24.97 36.33 -8.15
CA GLN A 192 25.84 36.47 -6.99
C GLN A 192 25.00 36.91 -5.79
N ARG A 193 25.04 36.16 -4.68
CA ARG A 193 24.52 36.60 -3.39
C ARG A 193 25.39 37.75 -2.88
N THR A 194 24.98 38.99 -3.12
CA THR A 194 25.48 40.15 -2.38
C THR A 194 24.56 40.39 -1.20
N VAL A 195 24.93 39.86 -0.04
CA VAL A 195 24.35 40.30 1.23
C VAL A 195 25.04 41.62 1.58
N ASN A 196 24.36 42.74 1.36
CA ASN A 196 24.69 43.99 2.02
C ASN A 196 23.49 44.39 2.88
N ASP A 197 23.77 44.79 4.11
CA ASP A 197 22.78 45.19 5.10
C ASP A 197 21.72 46.13 4.50
N ASP A 198 20.46 45.73 4.69
CA ASP A 198 19.23 46.49 4.53
C ASP A 198 18.60 46.78 3.15
N ASN A 199 19.00 46.15 2.03
CA ASN A 199 18.10 46.00 0.86
C ASN A 199 18.58 44.99 -0.20
N LEU A 200 17.73 44.02 -0.57
CA LEU A 200 17.92 43.15 -1.73
C LEU A 200 17.57 43.91 -3.01
N VAL A 201 18.58 44.43 -3.72
CA VAL A 201 18.40 45.01 -5.06
C VAL A 201 18.86 44.01 -6.10
N CYS A 202 17.92 43.46 -6.87
CA CYS A 202 18.22 42.66 -8.06
C CYS A 202 18.55 43.59 -9.24
N ASN A 203 19.83 43.79 -9.53
CA ASN A 203 20.24 44.36 -10.82
C ASN A 203 20.44 43.22 -11.81
N LEU A 204 19.52 43.12 -12.76
CA LEU A 204 19.69 42.31 -13.97
C LEU A 204 20.53 43.15 -14.94
N THR A 205 21.75 42.71 -15.23
CA THR A 205 22.57 43.28 -16.31
C THR A 205 22.53 42.33 -17.48
N ASP A 206 22.06 42.83 -18.62
CA ASP A 206 22.14 42.15 -19.91
C ASP A 206 23.54 42.38 -20.50
N GLU A 207 24.29 41.30 -20.73
CA GLU A 207 25.31 41.22 -21.79
C GLU A 207 24.91 40.13 -22.78
#